data_AF-A0A8J8C2R0-F1
#
_entry.id   AF-A0A8J8C2R0-F1
#
_cell.length_a   1.000
_cell.length_b   1.000
_cell.length_c   1.000
_cell.angle_alpha   90.00
_cell.angle_beta   90.00
_cell.angle_gamma   90.00
#
_symmetry.space_group_name_H-M   'P 1'
#
loop_
_entity.id
_entity.type
_entity.pdbx_description
1 polymer ?
#
loop_
_entity_poly.entity_id
_entity_poly.type
_entity_poly.pdbx_seq_one_letter_code
_entity_poly.pdbx_strand_id
1 'polypeptide(L)'
;MNKVCNWGNQFIKTQYFEALTEEQKENSESVALSFTEHMYVDHKLTPEKWNESALEQVCLHTLPEMMVSDESYFTSMAPVLCAFFEFLAENQLVKSASGLARKVREIDQQIVQNALNPENWNIGKTVFMA
;
A
#
# COMPACT_ATOMS: atom_id res chain seq x y z
N MET A 1 9.20 5.54 9.89
CA MET A 1 9.90 5.17 8.63
C MET A 1 11.10 4.26 8.78
N ASN A 2 12.14 4.55 9.59
CA ASN A 2 13.44 3.85 9.51
C ASN A 2 13.38 2.30 9.50
N LYS A 3 12.46 1.68 10.27
CA LYS A 3 12.27 0.22 10.23
C LYS A 3 11.75 -0.27 8.89
N VAL A 4 10.72 0.37 8.34
CA VAL A 4 10.11 0.01 7.06
C VAL A 4 11.12 0.16 5.92
N CYS A 5 11.95 1.20 5.93
CA CYS A 5 13.03 1.33 4.93
C CYS A 5 14.03 0.16 4.99
N ASN A 6 14.43 -0.26 6.20
CA ASN A 6 15.29 -1.44 6.37
C ASN A 6 14.60 -2.73 5.89
N TRP A 7 13.32 -2.89 6.21
CA TRP A 7 12.53 -4.02 5.72
C TRP A 7 12.39 -4.00 4.20
N GLY A 8 12.22 -2.83 3.57
CA GLY A 8 12.24 -2.66 2.12
C GLY A 8 13.55 -3.16 1.50
N ASN A 9 14.70 -2.78 2.07
CA ASN A 9 16.01 -3.24 1.61
C ASN A 9 16.22 -4.77 1.73
N GLN A 10 15.49 -5.41 2.63
CA GLN A 10 15.49 -6.87 2.76
C GLN A 10 14.49 -7.51 1.79
N PHE A 11 13.30 -6.94 1.69
CA PHE A 11 12.21 -7.36 0.81
C PHE A 11 12.65 -7.48 -0.65
N ILE A 12 13.41 -6.50 -1.18
CA ILE A 12 13.88 -6.53 -2.58
C ILE A 12 14.81 -7.72 -2.92
N LYS A 13 15.28 -8.46 -1.90
CA LYS A 13 16.15 -9.63 -2.05
C LYS A 13 15.39 -10.95 -1.87
N THR A 14 14.07 -10.91 -1.79
CA THR A 14 13.23 -12.07 -1.50
C THR A 14 12.45 -12.54 -2.71
N GLN A 15 12.04 -13.81 -2.70
CA GLN A 15 11.15 -14.40 -3.70
C GLN A 15 9.82 -13.64 -3.83
N TYR A 16 9.33 -12.98 -2.76
CA TYR A 16 8.10 -12.18 -2.81
C TYR A 16 8.26 -10.98 -3.74
N PHE A 17 9.43 -10.34 -3.72
CA PHE A 17 9.73 -9.23 -4.62
C PHE A 17 10.03 -9.72 -6.04
N GLU A 18 10.75 -10.84 -6.17
CA GLU A 18 11.04 -11.43 -7.50
C GLU A 18 9.76 -11.83 -8.25
N ALA A 19 8.72 -12.26 -7.54
CA ALA A 19 7.43 -12.63 -8.10
C ALA A 19 6.58 -11.44 -8.61
N LEU A 20 6.95 -10.20 -8.26
CA LEU A 20 6.30 -9.00 -8.78
C LEU A 20 6.68 -8.78 -10.26
N THR A 21 5.77 -8.16 -11.02
CA THR A 21 6.10 -7.64 -12.35
C THR A 21 7.08 -6.47 -12.25
N GLU A 22 7.76 -6.11 -13.34
CA GLU A 22 8.69 -4.96 -13.32
C GLU A 22 7.97 -3.66 -12.93
N GLU A 23 6.77 -3.42 -13.43
CA GLU A 23 5.93 -2.26 -13.08
C GLU A 23 5.57 -2.23 -11.57
N GLN A 24 5.26 -3.40 -10.98
CA GLN A 24 5.02 -3.52 -9.55
C GLN A 24 6.30 -3.30 -8.73
N LYS A 25 7.45 -3.76 -9.22
CA LYS A 25 8.76 -3.51 -8.57
C LYS A 25 9.12 -2.04 -8.58
N GLU A 26 8.92 -1.35 -9.71
CA GLU A 26 9.14 0.10 -9.85
C GLU A 26 8.29 0.89 -8.86
N ASN A 27 7.02 0.49 -8.68
CA ASN A 27 6.10 1.13 -7.73
C ASN A 27 6.29 0.71 -6.27
N SER A 28 7.07 -0.35 -6.00
CA SER A 28 7.04 -1.05 -4.72
C SER A 28 7.44 -0.19 -3.51
N GLU A 29 8.51 0.60 -3.65
CA GLU A 29 8.99 1.49 -2.59
C GLU A 29 7.96 2.58 -2.31
N SER A 30 7.47 3.24 -3.36
CA SER A 30 6.48 4.32 -3.25
C SER A 30 5.19 3.84 -2.58
N VAL A 31 4.69 2.66 -2.96
CA VAL A 31 3.50 2.05 -2.36
C VAL A 31 3.73 1.75 -0.88
N ALA A 32 4.82 1.07 -0.52
CA ALA A 32 5.10 0.69 0.86
C ALA A 32 5.31 1.91 1.77
N LEU A 33 5.99 2.95 1.27
CA LEU A 33 6.23 4.19 2.00
C LEU A 33 4.95 5.02 2.15
N SER A 34 4.17 5.20 1.08
CA SER A 34 2.90 5.95 1.13
C SER A 34 1.92 5.30 2.11
N PHE A 35 1.76 3.98 2.04
CA PHE A 35 0.96 3.25 3.02
C PHE A 35 1.46 3.49 4.44
N THR A 36 2.76 3.34 4.68
CA THR A 36 3.37 3.51 6.00
C THR A 36 3.17 4.92 6.55
N GLU A 37 3.35 5.93 5.69
CA GLU A 37 3.18 7.34 6.04
C GLU A 37 1.74 7.60 6.45
N HIS A 38 0.75 7.20 5.65
CA HIS A 38 -0.66 7.45 5.93
C HIS A 38 -1.20 6.64 7.12
N MET A 39 -0.71 5.41 7.32
CA MET A 39 -0.99 4.67 8.56
C MET A 39 -0.53 5.45 9.81
N TYR A 40 0.55 6.22 9.71
CA TYR A 40 1.03 7.05 10.80
C TYR A 40 0.34 8.42 10.87
N VAL A 41 0.24 9.14 9.76
CA VAL A 41 -0.30 10.50 9.70
C VAL A 41 -1.78 10.49 10.11
N ASP A 42 -2.57 9.61 9.52
CA ASP A 42 -4.03 9.62 9.65
C ASP A 42 -4.50 8.79 10.85
N HIS A 43 -3.82 7.69 11.16
CA HIS A 43 -4.25 6.74 12.20
C HIS A 43 -3.31 6.65 13.41
N LYS A 44 -2.16 7.33 13.41
CA LYS A 44 -1.15 7.27 14.48
C LYS A 44 -0.65 5.85 14.77
N LEU A 45 -0.65 4.98 13.76
CA LEU A 45 -0.23 3.59 13.90
C LEU A 45 1.22 3.41 13.46
N THR A 46 2.04 2.89 14.39
CA THR A 46 3.34 2.32 14.03
C THR A 46 3.15 0.93 13.41
N PRO A 47 4.15 0.37 12.70
CA PRO A 47 4.00 -0.92 12.04
C PRO A 47 3.53 -2.07 12.94
N GLU A 48 3.96 -2.06 14.21
CA GLU A 48 3.56 -3.07 15.19
C GLU A 48 2.07 -2.99 15.58
N LYS A 49 1.40 -1.88 15.24
CA LYS A 49 -0.01 -1.60 15.55
C LYS A 49 -0.90 -1.53 14.30
N TRP A 50 -0.36 -1.77 13.11
CA TRP A 50 -1.16 -1.82 11.89
C TRP A 50 -2.30 -2.83 12.02
N ASN A 51 -3.47 -2.46 11.51
CA ASN A 51 -4.68 -3.27 11.58
C ASN A 51 -5.51 -3.11 10.29
N GLU A 52 -6.43 -4.06 10.07
CA GLU A 52 -7.22 -4.17 8.85
C GLU A 52 -8.12 -2.96 8.62
N SER A 53 -8.72 -2.38 9.68
CA SER A 53 -9.63 -1.23 9.54
C SER A 53 -8.90 0.02 9.06
N ALA A 54 -7.74 0.34 9.65
CA ALA A 54 -6.93 1.47 9.18
C ALA A 54 -6.38 1.22 7.76
N LEU A 55 -6.02 -0.02 7.43
CA LEU A 55 -5.59 -0.38 6.07
C LEU A 55 -6.70 -0.11 5.04
N GLU A 56 -7.94 -0.50 5.32
CA GLU A 56 -9.07 -0.20 4.42
C GLU A 56 -9.23 1.31 4.24
N GLN A 57 -9.18 2.09 5.32
CA GLN A 57 -9.31 3.55 5.25
C GLN A 57 -8.19 4.19 4.42
N VAL A 58 -6.96 3.70 4.56
CA VAL A 58 -5.82 4.20 3.77
C VAL A 58 -5.96 3.79 2.30
N CYS A 59 -6.22 2.52 2.02
CA CYS A 59 -6.19 1.98 0.66
C CYS A 59 -7.45 2.29 -0.17
N LEU A 60 -8.61 2.50 0.45
CA LEU A 60 -9.88 2.74 -0.25
C LEU A 60 -10.31 4.20 -0.27
N HIS A 61 -9.83 5.01 0.66
CA HIS A 61 -10.22 6.40 0.80
C HIS A 61 -9.01 7.32 0.70
N THR A 62 -8.12 7.29 1.69
CA THR A 62 -7.03 8.27 1.79
C THR A 62 -6.18 8.34 0.51
N LEU A 63 -5.57 7.23 0.11
CA LEU A 63 -4.71 7.21 -1.08
C LEU A 63 -5.50 7.41 -2.38
N PRO A 64 -6.62 6.72 -2.65
CA PRO A 64 -7.44 6.97 -3.84
C PRO A 64 -7.92 8.42 -4.01
N GLU A 65 -8.30 9.09 -2.93
CA GLU A 65 -8.87 10.45 -2.97
C GLU A 65 -7.80 11.51 -3.23
N MET A 66 -6.55 11.32 -2.75
CA MET A 66 -5.53 12.37 -2.75
C MET A 66 -4.28 12.08 -3.59
N MET A 67 -3.93 10.82 -3.82
CA MET A 67 -2.69 10.48 -4.50
C MET A 67 -2.81 10.81 -5.99
N VAL A 68 -1.96 11.71 -6.48
CA VAL A 68 -1.81 12.03 -7.90
C VAL A 68 -0.79 11.07 -8.48
N SER A 69 -1.28 9.98 -9.05
CA SER A 69 -0.49 8.97 -9.73
C SER A 69 -1.32 8.36 -10.86
N ASP A 70 -0.67 7.59 -11.72
CA ASP A 70 -1.34 6.92 -12.82
C ASP A 70 -1.98 5.58 -12.40
N GLU A 71 -2.67 4.95 -13.34
CA GLU A 71 -3.32 3.65 -13.13
C GLU A 71 -2.32 2.54 -12.77
N SER A 72 -1.06 2.62 -13.23
CA SER A 72 -0.03 1.61 -12.91
C SER A 72 0.24 1.55 -11.41
N TYR A 73 0.26 2.71 -10.75
CA TYR A 73 0.48 2.78 -9.32
C TYR A 73 -0.64 2.08 -8.55
N PHE A 74 -1.90 2.40 -8.88
CA PHE A 74 -3.05 1.84 -8.16
C PHE A 74 -3.25 0.35 -8.43
N THR A 75 -2.99 -0.12 -9.66
CA THR A 75 -3.00 -1.55 -9.98
C THR A 75 -1.81 -2.30 -9.35
N SER A 76 -0.71 -1.60 -9.05
CA SER A 76 0.44 -2.15 -8.31
C SER A 76 0.23 -2.20 -6.80
N MET A 77 -0.66 -1.38 -6.23
CA MET A 77 -0.82 -1.26 -4.78
C MET A 77 -1.11 -2.60 -4.10
N ALA A 78 -2.13 -3.32 -4.57
CA ALA A 78 -2.53 -4.57 -3.96
C ALA A 78 -1.46 -5.67 -4.03
N PRO A 79 -0.89 -6.02 -5.21
CA PRO A 79 0.13 -7.06 -5.29
C PRO A 79 1.40 -6.71 -4.50
N VAL A 80 1.84 -5.45 -4.54
CA VAL A 80 3.00 -5.00 -3.75
C VAL A 80 2.73 -5.12 -2.24
N LEU A 81 1.62 -4.58 -1.75
CA LEU A 81 1.30 -4.65 -0.32
C LEU A 81 1.11 -6.09 0.14
N CYS A 82 0.50 -6.96 -0.67
CA CYS A 82 0.39 -8.39 -0.38
C CYS A 82 1.77 -9.03 -0.23
N ALA A 83 2.65 -8.88 -1.23
CA ALA A 83 4.00 -9.44 -1.22
C ALA A 83 4.81 -8.91 -0.03
N PHE A 84 4.71 -7.62 0.26
CA PHE A 84 5.40 -6.99 1.39
C PHE A 84 4.88 -7.52 2.73
N PHE A 85 3.56 -7.64 2.92
CA PHE A 85 2.99 -8.18 4.15
C PHE A 85 3.26 -9.68 4.33
N GLU A 86 3.30 -10.46 3.25
CA GLU A 86 3.72 -11.86 3.32
C GLU A 86 5.17 -11.99 3.78
N PHE A 87 6.08 -11.18 3.22
CA PHE A 87 7.46 -11.07 3.69
C PHE A 87 7.54 -10.70 5.18
N LEU A 88 6.79 -9.68 5.62
CA LEU A 88 6.78 -9.27 7.03
C LEU A 88 6.22 -10.36 7.96
N ALA A 89 5.24 -11.12 7.48
CA ALA A 89 4.65 -12.23 8.23
C ALA A 89 5.63 -13.40 8.38
N GLU A 90 6.27 -13.82 7.28
CA GLU A 90 7.25 -14.92 7.30
C GLU A 90 8.41 -14.62 8.25
N ASN A 91 8.87 -13.37 8.27
CA ASN A 91 9.97 -12.93 9.13
C ASN A 91 9.52 -12.49 10.54
N GLN A 92 8.23 -12.66 10.87
CA GLN A 92 7.65 -12.31 12.17
C GLN A 92 7.88 -10.83 12.58
N LEU A 93 8.01 -9.94 11.59
CA LEU A 93 8.31 -8.53 11.79
C LEU A 93 7.08 -7.72 12.21
N VAL A 94 5.90 -8.12 11.73
CA VAL A 94 4.61 -7.51 12.07
C VAL A 94 3.58 -8.60 12.32
N LYS A 95 3.04 -8.66 13.54
CA LYS A 95 2.12 -9.72 13.98
C LYS A 95 0.83 -9.79 13.16
N SER A 96 0.32 -8.66 12.70
CA SER A 96 -0.92 -8.57 11.91
C SER A 96 -0.71 -8.79 10.41
N ALA A 97 0.53 -8.96 9.94
CA ALA A 97 0.84 -8.89 8.52
C ALA A 97 0.09 -9.92 7.66
N SER A 98 -0.09 -11.16 8.12
CA SER A 98 -0.90 -12.15 7.38
C SER A 98 -2.37 -11.71 7.19
N GLY A 99 -2.94 -11.07 8.22
CA GLY A 99 -4.30 -10.52 8.14
C GLY A 99 -4.39 -9.35 7.17
N LEU A 100 -3.39 -8.46 7.22
CA LEU A 100 -3.27 -7.34 6.28
C LEU A 100 -3.13 -7.82 4.83
N ALA A 101 -2.27 -8.82 4.56
CA ALA A 101 -2.11 -9.41 3.23
C ALA A 101 -3.43 -9.97 2.69
N ARG A 102 -4.15 -10.75 3.50
CA ARG A 102 -5.49 -11.24 3.13
C ARG A 102 -6.43 -10.09 2.83
N LYS A 103 -6.44 -9.07 3.69
CA LYS A 103 -7.37 -7.95 3.54
C LYS A 103 -7.13 -7.15 2.26
N VAL A 104 -5.87 -6.91 1.91
CA VAL A 104 -5.50 -6.25 0.64
C VAL A 104 -6.02 -7.04 -0.56
N ARG A 105 -5.89 -8.38 -0.57
CA ARG A 105 -6.43 -9.21 -1.67
C ARG A 105 -7.95 -9.09 -1.80
N GLU A 106 -8.67 -8.95 -0.69
CA GLU A 106 -10.13 -8.80 -0.70
C GLU A 106 -10.58 -7.46 -1.31
N ILE A 107 -9.78 -6.40 -1.15
CA ILE A 107 -10.14 -5.04 -1.56
C ILE A 107 -9.44 -4.57 -2.84
N ASP A 108 -8.59 -5.40 -3.46
CA ASP A 108 -7.77 -5.10 -4.64
C ASP A 108 -8.53 -4.33 -5.73
N GLN A 109 -9.62 -4.90 -6.23
CA GLN A 109 -10.43 -4.27 -7.28
C GLN A 109 -11.03 -2.92 -6.84
N GLN A 110 -11.36 -2.77 -5.55
CA GLN A 110 -11.94 -1.54 -5.02
C GLN A 110 -10.91 -0.42 -4.93
N ILE A 111 -9.63 -0.74 -4.67
CA ILE A 111 -8.54 0.26 -4.66
C ILE A 111 -8.49 0.97 -6.02
N VAL A 112 -8.44 0.19 -7.10
CA VAL A 112 -8.36 0.73 -8.47
C VAL A 112 -9.62 1.48 -8.85
N GLN A 113 -10.80 0.89 -8.60
CA GLN A 113 -12.09 1.53 -8.89
C GLN A 113 -12.24 2.87 -8.17
N ASN A 114 -11.85 2.94 -6.90
CA ASN A 114 -11.95 4.18 -6.14
C ASN A 114 -10.97 5.23 -6.64
N ALA A 115 -9.76 4.82 -7.01
CA ALA A 115 -8.71 5.73 -7.44
C ALA A 115 -8.94 6.33 -8.83
N LEU A 116 -9.61 5.60 -9.71
CA LEU A 116 -9.94 6.04 -11.07
C LEU A 116 -11.28 6.76 -11.19
N ASN A 117 -12.10 6.78 -10.13
CA ASN A 117 -13.36 7.52 -10.11
C ASN A 117 -13.13 8.99 -9.72
N PRO A 118 -13.32 9.97 -10.63
CA PRO A 118 -13.12 11.39 -10.31
C PRO A 118 -14.06 11.93 -9.24
N GLU A 119 -15.23 11.30 -9.02
CA GLU A 119 -16.16 11.70 -7.96
C GLU A 119 -15.60 11.45 -6.55
N ASN A 120 -14.61 10.56 -6.43
CA ASN A 120 -13.91 10.32 -5.17
C ASN A 120 -12.74 11.28 -4.97
N TRP A 121 -12.29 12.02 -5.98
CA TRP A 121 -11.09 12.82 -5.84
C TRP A 121 -11.31 14.05 -4.96
N ASN A 122 -10.34 14.33 -4.10
CA ASN A 122 -10.32 15.59 -3.41
C ASN A 122 -9.96 16.73 -4.37
N ILE A 123 -10.24 17.97 -3.96
CA ILE A 123 -10.02 19.18 -4.78
C ILE A 123 -8.57 19.25 -5.30
N GLY A 124 -7.60 18.85 -4.47
CA GLY A 124 -6.19 18.85 -4.85
C GLY A 124 -5.94 17.94 -6.06
N LYS A 125 -6.32 16.67 -5.96
CA LYS A 125 -6.17 15.69 -7.04
C LYS A 125 -6.95 16.10 -8.29
N THR A 126 -8.20 16.57 -8.13
CA THR A 126 -9.02 17.06 -9.25
C THR A 126 -8.33 18.16 -10.05
N VAL A 127 -7.73 19.15 -9.38
CA VAL A 127 -7.05 20.27 -10.07
C VAL A 127 -5.82 19.80 -10.83
N PHE A 128 -5.09 18.80 -10.34
CA PHE A 128 -3.88 18.28 -11.00
C PHE A 128 -4.17 17.29 -12.13
N MET A 129 -5.30 16.57 -12.07
CA MET A 129 -5.66 15.54 -13.05
C MET A 129 -6.67 15.99 -14.12
N ALA A 130 -7.28 17.17 -13.96
CA ALA A 130 -8.18 17.78 -14.95
C ALA A 130 -7.41 18.48 -16.07
#